data_AF-A0A6M0Q536-F1
#
_entry.id   AF-A0A6M0Q536-F1
#
_cell.length_a   1.000
_cell.length_b   1.000
_cell.length_c   1.000
_cell.angle_alpha   90.00
_cell.angle_beta   90.00
_cell.angle_gamma   90.00
#
_symmetry.space_group_name_H-M   'P 1'
#
loop_
_entity.id
_entity.type
_entity.pdbx_description
1 polymer ?
#
loop_
_entity_poly.entity_id
_entity_poly.type
_entity_poly.pdbx_seq_one_letter_code
_entity_poly.pdbx_strand_id
1 'polypeptide(L)'
;MKLKPFEIVIIIVFTLLFAYDYFPRTSLTGTIPQGILIPIILGLLLFSLLYKKTKNINSKEILKWQIALTVYILFLMSLFTILGGESSTGLSFDNELVWIVILFSLFQIYNQWKKVKKSET
;
A
#
# COMPACT_ATOMS: atom_id res chain seq x y z
N MET A 1 9.57 4.25 -15.59
CA MET A 1 8.69 3.07 -15.41
C MET A 1 7.36 3.42 -16.04
N LYS A 2 6.89 2.67 -17.05
CA LYS A 2 5.56 2.94 -17.64
C LYS A 2 4.51 2.33 -16.71
N LEU A 3 3.63 3.17 -16.17
CA LEU A 3 2.54 2.71 -15.30
C LEU A 3 1.49 1.97 -16.14
N LYS A 4 1.08 0.79 -15.70
CA LYS A 4 0.00 0.02 -16.34
C LYS A 4 -1.36 0.54 -15.85
N PRO A 5 -2.44 0.46 -16.65
CA PRO A 5 -3.76 0.93 -16.23
C PRO A 5 -4.23 0.36 -14.87
N PHE A 6 -3.96 -0.91 -14.62
CA PHE A 6 -4.25 -1.57 -13.34
C PHE A 6 -3.51 -0.95 -12.15
N GLU A 7 -2.28 -0.50 -12.35
CA GLU A 7 -1.46 0.17 -11.32
C GLU A 7 -2.05 1.53 -10.96
N ILE A 8 -2.56 2.26 -11.95
CA ILE A 8 -3.23 3.55 -11.76
C ILE A 8 -4.51 3.36 -10.94
N VAL A 9 -5.32 2.34 -11.25
CA VAL A 9 -6.52 2.01 -10.47
C VAL A 9 -6.16 1.73 -9.01
N ILE A 10 -5.12 0.92 -8.77
CA ILE A 10 -4.65 0.63 -7.41
C ILE A 10 -4.27 1.93 -6.68
N ILE A 11 -3.49 2.80 -7.30
CA ILE A 11 -3.06 4.08 -6.71
C ILE A 11 -4.28 4.95 -6.33
N ILE A 12 -5.26 5.07 -7.24
CA ILE A 12 -6.49 5.84 -6.99
C ILE A 12 -7.26 5.25 -5.80
N VAL A 13 -7.44 3.92 -5.78
CA VAL A 13 -8.15 3.23 -4.69
C VAL A 13 -7.43 3.43 -3.35
N PHE A 14 -6.10 3.30 -3.31
CA PHE A 14 -5.33 3.59 -2.10
C PHE A 14 -5.48 5.04 -1.66
N THR A 15 -5.42 6.00 -2.58
CA THR A 15 -5.61 7.43 -2.27
C THR A 15 -6.95 7.67 -1.61
N LEU A 16 -8.02 7.13 -2.19
CA LEU A 16 -9.39 7.29 -1.67
C LEU A 16 -9.56 6.63 -0.31
N LEU A 17 -9.00 5.42 -0.12
CA LEU A 17 -9.03 4.73 1.16
C LEU A 17 -8.32 5.52 2.27
N PHE A 18 -7.12 6.02 1.99
CA PHE A 18 -6.38 6.86 2.94
C PHE A 18 -7.08 8.19 3.20
N ALA A 19 -7.67 8.81 2.18
CA ALA A 19 -8.42 10.05 2.34
C ALA A 19 -9.67 9.82 3.22
N TYR A 20 -10.37 8.70 3.04
CA TYR A 20 -11.50 8.32 3.86
C TYR A 20 -11.08 8.07 5.33
N ASP A 21 -9.94 7.41 5.52
CA ASP A 21 -9.41 7.11 6.86
C ASP A 21 -8.92 8.34 7.63
N TYR A 22 -8.23 9.28 6.95
CA TYR A 22 -7.63 10.47 7.56
C TYR A 22 -8.59 11.67 7.66
N PHE A 23 -9.67 11.68 6.87
CA PHE A 23 -10.69 12.74 6.90
C PHE A 23 -12.09 12.20 7.23
N PRO A 24 -12.27 11.57 8.42
CA PRO A 24 -13.52 10.93 8.85
C PRO A 24 -14.66 11.92 9.15
N ARG A 25 -14.43 13.23 9.10
CA ARG A 25 -15.47 14.27 9.30
C ARG A 25 -16.04 14.84 8.00
N THR A 26 -15.62 14.33 6.84
CA THR A 26 -16.24 14.68 5.56
C THR A 26 -17.59 13.98 5.43
N SER A 27 -18.57 14.54 4.72
CA SER A 27 -19.94 14.02 4.59
C SER A 27 -20.08 12.62 3.96
N LEU A 28 -18.97 11.97 3.63
CA LEU A 28 -18.87 10.64 3.04
C LEU A 28 -18.69 9.52 4.08
N THR A 29 -18.48 9.85 5.35
CA THR A 29 -17.82 8.95 6.33
C THR A 29 -18.74 8.07 7.17
N GLY A 30 -20.05 8.10 6.90
CA GLY A 30 -21.04 7.25 7.56
C GLY A 30 -21.24 5.87 6.91
N THR A 31 -20.57 5.57 5.78
CA THR A 31 -20.92 4.42 4.95
C THR A 31 -20.07 3.17 5.21
N ILE A 32 -18.81 3.32 5.61
CA ILE A 32 -17.87 2.18 5.79
C ILE A 32 -17.45 2.08 7.27
N PRO A 33 -17.70 0.94 7.94
CA PRO A 33 -17.22 0.69 9.29
C PRO A 33 -15.68 0.72 9.36
N GLN A 34 -15.15 1.48 10.32
CA GLN A 34 -13.71 1.70 10.51
C GLN A 34 -12.91 0.40 10.68
N GLY A 35 -13.48 -0.60 11.35
CA GLY A 35 -12.82 -1.91 11.55
C GLY A 35 -12.56 -2.70 10.26
N ILE A 36 -13.21 -2.35 9.14
CA ILE A 36 -13.09 -3.08 7.86
C ILE A 36 -12.07 -2.42 6.92
N LEU A 37 -11.71 -1.16 7.13
CA LEU A 37 -10.76 -0.43 6.27
C LEU A 37 -9.36 -1.06 6.29
N ILE A 38 -8.85 -1.42 7.47
CA ILE A 38 -7.55 -2.08 7.63
C ILE A 38 -7.49 -3.38 6.81
N PRO A 39 -8.42 -4.35 6.98
CA PRO A 39 -8.38 -5.58 6.20
C PRO A 39 -8.61 -5.35 4.69
N ILE A 40 -9.36 -4.32 4.28
CA ILE A 40 -9.49 -3.94 2.86
C ILE A 40 -8.14 -3.46 2.30
N ILE A 41 -7.45 -2.56 3.00
CA ILE A 41 -6.15 -2.02 2.58
C ILE A 41 -5.11 -3.15 2.51
N LEU A 42 -5.03 -4.00 3.53
CA LEU A 42 -4.17 -5.18 3.55
C LEU A 42 -4.51 -6.16 2.41
N GLY A 43 -5.79 -6.46 2.22
CA GLY A 43 -6.27 -7.33 1.15
C GLY A 43 -5.89 -6.81 -0.23
N LEU A 44 -6.04 -5.50 -0.47
CA LEU A 44 -5.67 -4.85 -1.73
C LEU A 44 -4.15 -4.91 -1.97
N LEU A 45 -3.35 -4.73 -0.92
CA LEU A 45 -1.90 -4.79 -0.98
C LEU A 45 -1.43 -6.22 -1.33
N LEU A 46 -1.99 -7.23 -0.65
CA LEU A 46 -1.72 -8.64 -0.96
C LEU A 46 -2.19 -9.02 -2.37
N PHE A 47 -3.38 -8.57 -2.76
CA PHE A 47 -3.93 -8.82 -4.10
C PHE A 47 -3.04 -8.21 -5.19
N SER A 48 -2.57 -6.97 -5.02
CA SER A 48 -1.64 -6.32 -5.95
C SER A 48 -0.36 -7.13 -6.15
N LEU A 49 0.13 -7.80 -5.10
CA LEU A 49 1.35 -8.59 -5.14
C LEU A 49 1.12 -9.97 -5.79
N LEU A 50 0.06 -10.66 -5.38
CA LEU A 50 -0.30 -11.97 -5.91
C LEU A 50 -0.67 -11.89 -7.40
N TYR A 51 -1.43 -10.88 -7.81
CA TYR A 51 -1.84 -10.69 -9.19
C TYR A 51 -0.63 -10.56 -10.14
N LYS A 52 0.39 -9.79 -9.74
CA LYS A 52 1.61 -9.64 -10.53
C LYS A 52 2.46 -10.91 -10.59
N LYS A 53 2.49 -11.67 -9.50
CA LYS A 53 3.19 -12.97 -9.43
C LYS A 53 2.57 -14.00 -10.38
N THR A 54 1.23 -14.04 -10.47
CA THR A 54 0.50 -14.96 -11.36
C THR A 54 0.70 -14.65 -12.84
N LYS A 55 0.86 -13.37 -13.20
CA LYS A 55 0.96 -12.96 -14.61
C LYS A 55 2.36 -13.11 -15.23
N ASN A 56 3.26 -13.85 -14.56
CA ASN A 56 4.65 -14.11 -14.98
C ASN A 56 5.43 -12.83 -15.36
N ILE A 57 5.11 -11.72 -14.69
CA ILE A 57 5.77 -10.43 -14.90
C ILE A 57 7.19 -10.55 -14.35
N ASN A 58 8.16 -9.96 -15.06
CA ASN A 58 9.57 -9.95 -14.66
C ASN A 58 9.68 -9.58 -13.17
N SER A 59 10.35 -10.43 -12.39
CA SER A 59 10.56 -10.27 -10.95
C SER A 59 11.16 -8.90 -10.58
N LYS A 60 11.94 -8.30 -11.49
CA LYS A 60 12.46 -6.93 -11.37
C LYS A 60 11.37 -5.84 -11.45
N GLU A 61 10.36 -6.03 -12.29
CA GLU A 61 9.19 -5.11 -12.37
C GLU A 61 8.29 -5.23 -11.15
N ILE A 62 8.13 -6.45 -10.61
CA ILE A 62 7.35 -6.68 -9.37
C ILE A 62 8.02 -5.96 -8.20
N LEU A 63 9.34 -6.10 -8.06
CA LEU A 63 10.12 -5.39 -7.05
C LEU A 63 10.01 -3.87 -7.16
N LYS A 64 10.23 -3.32 -8.37
CA LYS A 64 10.12 -1.87 -8.60
C LYS A 64 8.74 -1.34 -8.22
N TRP A 65 7.69 -2.09 -8.54
CA TRP A 65 6.32 -1.73 -8.17
C TRP A 65 6.08 -1.80 -6.67
N GLN A 66 6.56 -2.84 -6.00
CA GLN A 66 6.39 -2.98 -4.56
C GLN A 66 7.09 -1.85 -3.80
N ILE A 67 8.31 -1.48 -4.22
CA ILE A 67 9.04 -0.33 -3.67
C ILE A 67 8.25 0.96 -3.94
N ALA A 68 7.81 1.20 -5.18
CA ALA A 68 7.04 2.38 -5.54
C ALA A 68 5.75 2.51 -4.72
N LEU A 69 5.00 1.42 -4.55
CA LEU A 69 3.76 1.39 -3.76
C LEU A 69 4.04 1.65 -2.28
N THR A 70 5.09 1.06 -1.72
CA THR A 70 5.46 1.26 -0.31
C THR A 70 5.83 2.72 -0.05
N VAL A 71 6.67 3.31 -0.92
CA VAL A 71 7.02 4.74 -0.84
C VAL A 71 5.80 5.62 -1.02
N TYR A 72 4.90 5.25 -1.93
CA TYR A 72 3.66 5.99 -2.16
C TYR A 72 2.73 5.99 -0.93
N ILE A 73 2.60 4.85 -0.24
CA ILE A 73 1.82 4.76 1.01
C ILE A 73 2.44 5.65 2.10
N LEU A 74 3.76 5.59 2.29
CA LEU A 74 4.46 6.47 3.25
C LEU A 74 4.29 7.95 2.91
N PHE A 75 4.32 8.29 1.63
CA PHE A 75 4.06 9.64 1.15
C PHE A 75 2.62 10.08 1.45
N LEU A 76 1.61 9.24 1.18
CA LEU A 76 0.21 9.55 1.49
C LEU A 76 0.01 9.75 3.00
N MET A 77 0.56 8.88 3.83
CA MET A 77 0.52 9.03 5.28
C MET A 77 1.08 10.38 5.71
N SER A 78 2.30 10.70 5.25
CA SER A 78 2.96 11.98 5.59
C SER A 78 2.14 13.17 5.11
N LEU A 79 1.66 13.12 3.86
CA LEU A 79 0.90 14.20 3.25
C LEU A 79 -0.42 14.45 4.01
N PHE A 80 -1.17 13.41 4.33
CA PHE A 80 -2.45 13.54 5.03
C PHE A 80 -2.27 13.93 6.49
N THR A 81 -1.22 13.46 7.17
CA THR A 81 -0.84 13.97 8.50
C THR A 81 -0.52 15.46 8.47
N ILE A 82 0.28 15.94 7.50
CA ILE A 82 0.63 17.37 7.37
C ILE A 82 -0.60 18.23 7.06
N LEU A 83 -1.57 17.69 6.31
CA LEU A 83 -2.84 18.36 6.03
C LEU A 83 -3.80 18.39 7.25
N GLY A 84 -3.36 17.91 8.42
CA GLY A 84 -4.15 17.90 9.65
C GLY A 84 -5.18 16.77 9.70
N GLY A 85 -5.05 15.77 8.82
CA GLY A 85 -5.85 14.56 8.89
C GLY A 85 -5.39 13.67 10.04
N GLU A 86 -6.34 13.13 10.79
CA GLU A 86 -6.10 12.15 11.84
C GLU A 86 -6.66 10.80 11.38
N SER A 87 -5.80 9.79 11.33
CA SER A 87 -6.21 8.44 10.95
C SER A 87 -7.18 7.89 11.99
N SER A 88 -8.40 7.60 11.56
CA SER A 88 -9.44 7.07 12.43
C SER A 88 -9.29 5.59 12.74
N THR A 89 -8.63 4.83 11.86
CA THR A 89 -8.33 3.41 12.06
C THR A 89 -6.97 3.17 12.71
N GLY A 90 -6.18 4.22 12.93
CA GLY A 90 -4.82 4.11 13.44
C GLY A 90 -3.82 3.65 12.37
N LEU A 91 -4.06 3.89 11.08
CA LEU A 91 -3.03 3.83 10.05
C LEU A 91 -2.15 5.10 10.05
N SER A 92 -1.71 5.53 11.23
CA SER A 92 -0.80 6.66 11.44
C SER A 92 0.60 6.16 11.83
N PHE A 93 1.58 7.06 11.78
CA PHE A 93 2.95 6.76 12.23
C PHE A 93 3.05 6.39 13.71
N ASP A 94 2.05 6.77 14.51
CA ASP A 94 1.99 6.49 15.94
C ASP A 94 1.53 5.06 16.26
N ASN A 95 1.03 4.33 15.26
CA ASN A 95 0.55 2.97 15.47
C ASN A 95 1.61 1.91 15.15
N GLU A 96 1.87 1.05 16.12
CA GLU A 96 2.80 -0.08 16.02
C GLU A 96 2.46 -1.03 14.86
N LEU A 97 1.17 -1.21 14.53
CA LEU A 97 0.72 -2.09 13.44
C LEU A 97 1.24 -1.63 12.08
N VAL A 98 1.33 -0.32 11.84
CA VAL A 98 1.84 0.22 10.57
C VAL A 98 3.30 -0.17 10.37
N TRP A 99 4.10 -0.08 11.42
CA TRP A 99 5.51 -0.48 11.40
C TRP A 99 5.68 -1.97 11.13
N ILE A 100 4.83 -2.82 11.70
CA ILE A 100 4.80 -4.26 11.41
C ILE A 100 4.53 -4.52 9.92
N VAL A 101 3.54 -3.84 9.33
CA VAL A 101 3.20 -3.98 7.91
C VAL A 101 4.34 -3.48 7.01
N ILE A 102 4.97 -2.36 7.35
CA ILE A 102 6.13 -1.83 6.62
C ILE A 102 7.30 -2.82 6.69
N LEU A 103 7.64 -3.33 7.86
CA LEU A 103 8.71 -4.33 8.04
C LEU A 103 8.43 -5.59 7.24
N PHE A 104 7.17 -6.06 7.24
CA PHE A 104 6.77 -7.21 6.45
C PHE A 104 6.89 -6.93 4.94
N SER A 105 6.51 -5.74 4.48
CA SER A 105 6.71 -5.33 3.08
C SER A 105 8.21 -5.31 2.72
N LEU A 106 9.06 -4.74 3.57
CA LEU A 106 10.51 -4.74 3.39
C LEU A 106 11.09 -6.15 3.33
N PHE A 107 10.63 -7.05 4.19
CA PHE A 107 11.04 -8.46 4.18
C PHE A 107 10.66 -9.16 2.86
N GLN A 108 9.46 -8.88 2.34
CA GLN A 108 9.05 -9.40 1.03
C GLN A 108 9.88 -8.84 -0.12
N ILE A 109 10.18 -7.53 -0.10
CA ILE A 109 11.07 -6.88 -1.08
C ILE A 109 12.44 -7.56 -1.03
N TYR A 110 13.00 -7.77 0.16
CA TYR A 110 14.29 -8.44 0.33
C TYR A 110 14.28 -9.87 -0.24
N ASN A 111 13.25 -10.65 0.08
CA ASN A 111 13.11 -12.02 -0.43
C ASN A 111 12.96 -12.06 -1.96
N GLN A 112 12.20 -11.13 -2.54
CA GLN A 112 12.08 -11.02 -3.99
C GLN A 112 13.39 -10.58 -4.64
N TRP A 113 14.14 -9.66 -4.02
CA TRP A 113 15.45 -9.23 -4.50
C TRP A 113 16.45 -10.39 -4.53
N LYS A 114 16.46 -11.22 -3.48
CA LYS A 114 17.26 -12.45 -3.43
C LYS A 114 16.91 -13.42 -4.58
N LYS A 115 15.62 -13.53 -4.94
CA LYS A 115 15.17 -14.37 -6.07
C LYS A 115 15.65 -13.83 -7.42
N VAL A 116 15.57 -12.52 -7.63
CA VAL A 116 16.09 -11.86 -8.85
C VAL A 116 17.59 -12.12 -8.99
N LYS A 117 18.35 -11.93 -7.90
CA LYS A 117 19.80 -12.13 -7.92
C LYS A 117 20.19 -13.58 -8.24
N LYS A 118 19.43 -14.55 -7.70
CA LYS A 118 19.64 -15.98 -7.97
C LYS A 118 19.26 -16.41 -9.41
N SER A 119 18.34 -15.70 -10.07
CA SER A 119 18.01 -15.96 -11.48
C SER A 119 18.98 -15.32 -12.47
N GLU A 120 19.81 -14.37 -12.03
CA GLU A 120 20.85 -13.71 -12.85
C GLU A 120 22.24 -14.40 -12.71
N THR A 121 22.33 -15.52 -11.97
CA THR A 121 23.55 -16.36 -11.83
C THR A 121 23.31 -17.71 -12.47
#